data_AF-A0A1X7VMC9-F1
#
_entry.id   AF-A0A1X7VMC9-F1
#
_cell.length_a   1.000
_cell.length_b   1.000
_cell.length_c   1.000
_cell.angle_alpha   90.00
_cell.angle_beta   90.00
_cell.angle_gamma   90.00
#
_symmetry.space_group_name_H-M   'P 1'
#
loop_
_entity.id
_entity.type
_entity.pdbx_description
1 polymer ?
#
loop_
_entity_poly.entity_id
_entity_poly.type
_entity_poly.pdbx_seq_one_letter_code
_entity_poly.pdbx_strand_id
1 'polypeptide(L)'
;MVPRDVKESFKTHSPDGKKTPTRDWTLKLFDFHERNKGQDDKPITGEYIDGVLLPTLIKPGDVVALRQELKLRETDVFVATFPKCGTTWTQQIVKLIWSGGREDGRDVDEALPWIDVTKPHELDDMPSPRGFKTHLPYHLCPGGDPRQSPAKYIYVYRNPKDTMVSNYHFSVKFLPEDMPWSNYYKMMLSGDVYFGNIFDHMRGWYIHKDLPNVLIISYEMLKKDSFNMIKKISDFLGYQLQDDVIADITKLTSFEKMRGNELANNSWMDKYRREGAGFMRKGVIGDWKSLFSEEESIEIDEIIKEKLSDIGLVFDYDP
;
A
#
# COMPACT_ATOMS: atom_id res chain seq x y z
N MET A 1 7.54 -4.63 -26.26
CA MET A 1 9.00 -4.54 -26.08
C MET A 1 9.28 -3.18 -25.49
N VAL A 2 9.71 -3.10 -24.22
CA VAL A 2 9.94 -1.80 -23.55
C VAL A 2 11.12 -1.08 -24.20
N PRO A 3 10.96 0.20 -24.61
CA PRO A 3 12.04 1.00 -25.22
C PRO A 3 13.30 1.07 -24.34
N ARG A 4 14.48 1.17 -24.98
CA ARG A 4 15.80 1.03 -24.34
C ARG A 4 16.13 2.17 -23.37
N ASP A 5 15.63 3.36 -23.67
CA ASP A 5 15.63 4.60 -22.89
C ASP A 5 14.88 4.48 -21.55
N VAL A 6 13.82 3.65 -21.52
CA VAL A 6 13.05 3.39 -20.31
C VAL A 6 13.88 2.62 -19.27
N LYS A 7 14.70 1.64 -19.70
CA LYS A 7 15.58 0.86 -18.79
C LYS A 7 16.68 1.70 -18.14
N GLU A 8 17.10 2.80 -18.76
CA GLU A 8 18.11 3.69 -18.20
C GLU A 8 17.54 4.64 -17.14
N SER A 9 16.28 5.07 -17.28
CA SER A 9 15.59 5.94 -16.31
C SER A 9 15.32 5.31 -14.93
N PHE A 10 15.49 3.99 -14.81
CA PHE A 10 15.27 3.23 -13.57
C PHE A 10 16.57 2.80 -12.86
N LYS A 11 17.73 3.21 -13.38
CA LYS A 11 19.02 3.06 -12.66
C LYS A 11 19.19 4.23 -11.70
N THR A 12 18.43 4.24 -10.61
CA THR A 12 18.68 5.20 -9.55
C THR A 12 19.91 4.76 -8.76
N HIS A 13 20.88 5.65 -8.67
CA HIS A 13 22.05 5.48 -7.83
C HIS A 13 21.69 6.04 -6.47
N SER A 14 21.75 5.22 -5.42
CA SER A 14 21.82 5.75 -4.07
C SER A 14 23.04 6.68 -3.98
N PRO A 15 22.97 7.81 -3.26
CA PRO A 15 24.11 8.73 -3.08
C PRO A 15 25.37 8.05 -2.54
N ASP A 16 25.22 6.88 -1.90
CA ASP A 16 26.31 6.07 -1.34
C ASP A 16 26.78 4.91 -2.24
N GLY A 17 26.25 4.79 -3.47
CA GLY A 17 26.63 3.75 -4.43
C GLY A 17 26.12 2.34 -4.09
N LYS A 18 25.32 2.16 -3.02
CA LYS A 18 24.69 0.87 -2.71
C LYS A 18 23.43 0.67 -3.55
N LYS A 19 23.25 -0.56 -4.06
CA LYS A 19 22.06 -0.94 -4.83
C LYS A 19 20.88 -1.13 -3.87
N THR A 20 19.93 -0.20 -3.86
CA THR A 20 18.57 -0.50 -3.37
C THR A 20 17.93 -1.49 -4.35
N PRO A 21 17.10 -2.47 -3.90
CA PRO A 21 16.32 -3.29 -4.82
C PRO A 21 15.53 -2.37 -5.76
N THR A 22 15.96 -2.28 -7.02
CA THR A 22 15.46 -1.27 -7.96
C THR A 22 14.03 -1.61 -8.41
N ARG A 23 13.35 -0.61 -8.99
CA ARG A 23 12.01 -0.68 -9.63
C ARG A 23 11.83 -1.73 -10.74
N ASP A 24 12.78 -2.65 -10.94
CA ASP A 24 12.80 -3.67 -12.00
C ASP A 24 11.55 -4.58 -11.96
N TRP A 25 10.97 -4.80 -10.78
CA TRP A 25 9.73 -5.59 -10.63
C TRP A 25 8.53 -4.95 -11.35
N THR A 26 8.45 -3.63 -11.47
CA THR A 26 7.27 -3.02 -12.10
C THR A 26 7.28 -3.17 -13.62
N LEU A 27 8.48 -3.09 -14.24
CA LEU A 27 8.61 -3.42 -15.65
C LEU A 27 8.20 -4.87 -15.92
N LYS A 28 8.55 -5.80 -15.01
CA LYS A 28 8.11 -7.19 -15.09
C LYS A 28 6.59 -7.32 -14.99
N LEU A 29 5.93 -6.56 -14.11
CA LEU A 29 4.46 -6.55 -13.99
C LEU A 29 3.78 -6.07 -15.28
N PHE A 30 4.24 -4.95 -15.84
CA PHE A 30 3.69 -4.40 -17.07
C PHE A 30 3.95 -5.30 -18.28
N ASP A 31 5.19 -5.78 -18.44
CA ASP A 31 5.55 -6.73 -19.50
C ASP A 31 4.72 -8.01 -19.40
N PHE A 32 4.48 -8.50 -18.19
CA PHE A 32 3.64 -9.66 -17.98
C PHE A 32 2.19 -9.38 -18.39
N HIS A 33 1.61 -8.26 -17.96
CA HIS A 33 0.22 -7.93 -18.29
C HIS A 33 0.02 -7.73 -19.80
N GLU A 34 0.90 -6.99 -20.46
CA GLU A 34 0.86 -6.78 -21.91
C GLU A 34 1.00 -8.09 -22.70
N ARG A 35 1.86 -9.02 -22.25
CA ARG A 35 2.05 -10.33 -22.91
C ARG A 35 0.85 -11.25 -22.77
N ASN A 36 0.07 -11.11 -21.70
CA ASN A 36 -1.06 -12.00 -21.37
C ASN A 36 -2.43 -11.35 -21.66
N LYS A 37 -2.46 -10.16 -22.26
CA LYS A 37 -3.69 -9.49 -22.66
C LYS A 37 -4.48 -10.38 -23.64
N GLY A 38 -5.67 -10.82 -23.23
CA GLY A 38 -6.57 -11.64 -24.03
C GLY A 38 -6.29 -13.16 -24.05
N GLN A 39 -5.48 -13.68 -23.11
CA GLN A 39 -5.11 -15.11 -23.06
C GLN A 39 -5.82 -15.94 -21.98
N ASP A 40 -6.60 -15.32 -21.08
CA ASP A 40 -7.31 -16.02 -19.99
C ASP A 40 -8.79 -15.63 -19.92
N ASP A 41 -9.66 -16.61 -19.63
CA ASP A 41 -11.10 -16.41 -19.38
C ASP A 41 -11.39 -15.69 -18.04
N LYS A 42 -10.36 -15.48 -17.21
CA LYS A 42 -10.47 -14.77 -15.92
C LYS A 42 -10.03 -13.32 -16.05
N PRO A 43 -10.78 -12.36 -15.47
CA PRO A 43 -10.41 -10.94 -15.53
C PRO A 43 -9.09 -10.64 -14.80
N ILE A 44 -8.75 -11.41 -13.75
CA ILE A 44 -7.49 -11.29 -12.99
C ILE A 44 -6.75 -12.63 -13.00
N THR A 45 -5.45 -12.57 -13.28
CA THR A 45 -4.54 -13.73 -13.24
C THR A 45 -3.63 -13.64 -12.03
N GLY A 46 -3.26 -14.78 -11.45
CA GLY A 46 -2.51 -14.84 -10.20
C GLY A 46 -2.42 -16.25 -9.64
N GLU A 47 -1.63 -16.38 -8.57
CA GLU A 47 -1.50 -17.61 -7.81
C GLU A 47 -2.08 -17.39 -6.42
N TYR A 48 -2.67 -18.43 -5.83
CA TYR A 48 -3.23 -18.37 -4.48
C TYR A 48 -2.24 -18.89 -3.45
N ILE A 49 -2.21 -18.25 -2.28
CA ILE A 49 -1.62 -18.79 -1.06
C ILE A 49 -2.61 -18.57 0.08
N ASP A 50 -2.96 -19.61 0.82
CA ASP A 50 -3.88 -19.56 1.97
C ASP A 50 -5.20 -18.78 1.68
N GLY A 51 -5.75 -18.94 0.47
CA GLY A 51 -6.98 -18.26 0.05
C GLY A 51 -6.80 -16.81 -0.44
N VAL A 52 -5.56 -16.31 -0.51
CA VAL A 52 -5.22 -14.95 -0.95
C VAL A 52 -4.70 -14.98 -2.38
N LEU A 53 -5.38 -14.29 -3.30
CA LEU A 53 -4.92 -14.12 -4.67
C LEU A 53 -3.75 -13.14 -4.74
N LEU A 54 -2.60 -13.58 -5.25
CA LEU A 54 -1.42 -12.76 -5.41
C LEU A 54 -1.30 -12.19 -6.83
N PRO A 55 -0.81 -10.94 -6.99
CA PRO A 55 -0.30 -10.45 -8.26
C PRO A 55 0.70 -11.41 -8.88
N THR A 56 0.68 -11.56 -10.21
CA THR A 56 1.51 -12.56 -10.92
C THR A 56 3.02 -12.42 -10.74
N LEU A 57 3.45 -11.22 -10.35
CA LEU A 57 4.83 -10.88 -9.99
C LEU A 57 5.28 -11.43 -8.63
N ILE A 58 4.34 -11.83 -7.76
CA ILE A 58 4.60 -12.37 -6.43
C ILE A 58 4.35 -13.88 -6.51
N LYS A 59 5.36 -14.67 -6.14
CA LYS A 59 5.24 -16.13 -6.11
C LYS A 59 4.89 -16.60 -4.70
N PRO A 60 3.96 -17.56 -4.52
CA PRO A 60 3.67 -18.14 -3.21
C PRO A 60 4.94 -18.60 -2.47
N GLY A 61 5.90 -19.20 -3.19
CA GLY A 61 7.19 -19.62 -2.61
C GLY A 61 8.03 -18.46 -2.07
N ASP A 62 8.00 -17.29 -2.73
CA ASP A 62 8.72 -16.10 -2.25
C ASP A 62 8.03 -15.51 -1.00
N VAL A 63 6.70 -15.55 -0.93
CA VAL A 63 5.93 -15.16 0.28
C VAL A 63 6.27 -16.10 1.45
N VAL A 64 6.31 -17.41 1.21
CA VAL A 64 6.71 -18.39 2.23
C VAL A 64 8.15 -18.13 2.71
N ALA A 65 9.08 -17.88 1.80
CA ALA A 65 10.47 -17.56 2.14
C ALA A 65 10.58 -16.24 2.93
N LEU A 66 9.91 -15.16 2.50
CA LEU A 66 9.84 -13.90 3.24
C LEU A 66 9.28 -14.09 4.65
N ARG A 67 8.28 -14.96 4.82
CA ARG A 67 7.69 -15.23 6.14
C ARG A 67 8.62 -16.05 7.04
N GLN A 68 9.39 -17.00 6.50
CA GLN A 68 10.16 -17.97 7.28
C GLN A 68 11.64 -17.61 7.45
N GLU A 69 12.25 -16.97 6.46
CA GLU A 69 13.70 -16.79 6.39
C GLU A 69 14.13 -15.34 6.64
N LEU A 70 13.25 -14.36 6.45
CA LEU A 70 13.56 -12.95 6.66
C LEU A 70 13.86 -12.68 8.13
N LYS A 71 15.11 -12.31 8.41
CA LYS A 71 15.54 -11.89 9.75
C LYS A 71 15.22 -10.41 9.94
N LEU A 72 14.23 -10.14 10.78
CA LEU A 72 13.84 -8.78 11.15
C LEU A 72 14.78 -8.19 12.20
N ARG A 73 14.92 -6.86 12.17
CA ARG A 73 15.72 -6.05 13.09
C ARG A 73 14.78 -5.17 13.92
N GLU A 74 15.21 -4.76 15.11
CA GLU A 74 14.43 -3.85 15.99
C GLU A 74 14.12 -2.49 15.34
N THR A 75 14.95 -2.07 14.39
CA THR A 75 14.80 -0.82 13.65
C THR A 75 13.96 -0.95 12.38
N ASP A 76 13.45 -2.15 12.05
CA ASP A 76 12.65 -2.34 10.85
C ASP A 76 11.24 -1.77 11.03
N VAL A 77 10.73 -1.15 9.97
CA VAL A 77 9.40 -0.55 9.94
C VAL A 77 8.64 -1.02 8.72
N PHE A 78 7.41 -1.51 8.94
CA PHE A 78 6.48 -1.89 7.90
C PHE A 78 5.33 -0.89 7.80
N VAL A 79 5.04 -0.43 6.59
CA VAL A 79 3.77 0.20 6.22
C VAL A 79 2.90 -0.88 5.58
N ALA A 80 1.97 -1.43 6.36
CA ALA A 80 1.07 -2.49 5.94
C ALA A 80 -0.30 -1.92 5.59
N THR A 81 -0.83 -2.27 4.41
CA THR A 81 -2.12 -1.72 3.95
C THR A 81 -2.81 -2.70 3.01
N PHE A 82 -4.13 -2.83 3.05
CA PHE A 82 -4.83 -3.30 1.86
C PHE A 82 -4.56 -2.30 0.72
N PRO A 83 -4.43 -2.74 -0.56
CA PRO A 83 -4.16 -1.80 -1.64
C PRO A 83 -5.16 -0.65 -1.66
N LYS A 84 -4.64 0.56 -1.85
CA LYS A 84 -5.40 1.83 -1.95
C LYS A 84 -5.90 2.44 -0.63
N CYS A 85 -5.40 1.97 0.51
CA CYS A 85 -5.68 2.56 1.83
C CYS A 85 -4.72 3.70 2.26
N GLY A 86 -3.84 4.20 1.39
CA GLY A 86 -2.95 5.34 1.72
C GLY A 86 -1.47 4.97 1.95
N THR A 87 -1.01 3.87 1.36
CA THR A 87 0.38 3.36 1.46
C THR A 87 1.42 4.42 1.10
N THR A 88 1.32 5.02 -0.09
CA THR A 88 2.27 6.03 -0.59
C THR A 88 2.34 7.27 0.32
N TRP A 89 1.19 7.70 0.85
CA TRP A 89 1.13 8.82 1.77
C TRP A 89 1.89 8.52 3.06
N THR A 90 1.66 7.32 3.61
CA THR A 90 2.31 6.86 4.84
C THR A 90 3.80 6.60 4.64
N GLN A 91 4.22 6.04 3.49
CA GLN A 91 5.63 5.90 3.13
C GLN A 91 6.33 7.27 3.13
N GLN A 92 5.73 8.28 2.50
CA GLN A 92 6.31 9.63 2.46
C GLN A 92 6.39 10.26 3.87
N ILE A 93 5.39 10.05 4.73
CA ILE A 93 5.43 10.49 6.12
C ILE A 93 6.61 9.84 6.87
N VAL A 94 6.74 8.50 6.80
CA VAL A 94 7.81 7.77 7.49
C VAL A 94 9.19 8.21 6.98
N LYS A 95 9.35 8.35 5.67
CA LYS A 95 10.57 8.85 5.03
C LYS A 95 10.96 10.24 5.57
N LEU A 96 10.01 11.17 5.62
CA LEU A 96 10.25 12.52 6.12
C LEU A 96 10.51 12.56 7.64
N ILE A 97 9.92 11.65 8.42
CA ILE A 97 10.25 11.51 9.85
C ILE A 97 11.72 11.12 10.01
N TRP A 98 12.20 10.12 9.25
CA TRP A 98 13.59 9.67 9.31
C TRP A 98 14.61 10.71 8.89
N SER A 99 14.26 11.61 7.97
CA SER A 99 15.15 12.68 7.51
C SER A 99 15.06 13.98 8.33
N GLY A 100 14.18 14.02 9.34
CA GLY A 100 13.91 15.21 10.14
C GLY A 100 13.21 16.32 9.35
N GLY A 101 12.23 15.96 8.52
CA GLY A 101 11.42 16.89 7.72
C GLY A 101 12.06 17.33 6.40
N ARG A 102 13.11 16.64 5.92
CA ARG A 102 13.88 17.04 4.72
C ARG A 102 13.72 16.03 3.60
N GLU A 103 13.67 16.48 2.35
CA GLU A 103 13.77 15.55 1.22
C GLU A 103 15.21 15.02 1.14
N ASP A 104 15.36 13.70 0.98
CA ASP A 104 16.65 13.00 0.93
C ASP A 104 17.01 12.51 -0.48
N GLY A 105 16.24 12.95 -1.49
CA GLY A 105 16.44 12.62 -2.90
C GLY A 105 15.91 11.24 -3.31
N ARG A 106 15.54 10.38 -2.37
CA ARG A 106 14.95 9.06 -2.66
C ARG A 106 13.47 9.20 -2.99
N ASP A 107 12.94 8.33 -3.82
CA ASP A 107 11.49 8.17 -3.93
C ASP A 107 10.93 7.24 -2.83
N VAL A 108 9.60 7.24 -2.66
CA VAL A 108 8.94 6.45 -1.61
C VAL A 108 9.21 4.95 -1.67
N ASP A 109 9.42 4.38 -2.85
CA ASP A 109 9.68 2.95 -3.05
C ASP A 109 11.17 2.62 -2.94
N GLU A 110 12.06 3.61 -3.02
CA GLU A 110 13.46 3.48 -2.62
C GLU A 110 13.65 3.58 -1.11
N ALA A 111 12.88 4.46 -0.47
CA ALA A 111 12.92 4.63 0.98
C ALA A 111 12.23 3.47 1.73
N LEU A 112 11.10 2.99 1.21
CA LEU A 112 10.33 1.87 1.76
C LEU A 112 9.91 0.91 0.62
N PRO A 113 10.82 0.03 0.14
CA PRO A 113 10.54 -0.90 -0.96
C PRO A 113 9.33 -1.80 -0.72
N TRP A 114 8.70 -2.21 -1.83
CA TRP A 114 7.65 -3.21 -1.82
C TRP A 114 8.24 -4.58 -1.51
N ILE A 115 8.11 -5.02 -0.26
CA ILE A 115 8.79 -6.25 0.16
C ILE A 115 8.18 -7.50 -0.47
N ASP A 116 6.89 -7.48 -0.80
CA ASP A 116 6.16 -8.65 -1.30
C ASP A 116 6.72 -9.18 -2.63
N VAL A 117 7.52 -8.38 -3.34
CA VAL A 117 8.09 -8.70 -4.67
C VAL A 117 9.58 -9.05 -4.59
N THR A 118 10.09 -9.17 -3.37
CA THR A 118 11.51 -9.40 -3.09
C THR A 118 11.73 -10.78 -2.50
N LYS A 119 12.99 -11.18 -2.43
CA LYS A 119 13.45 -12.38 -1.73
C LYS A 119 14.24 -11.99 -0.49
N PRO A 120 14.23 -12.81 0.58
CA PRO A 120 14.94 -12.50 1.83
C PRO A 120 16.38 -12.00 1.64
N HIS A 121 17.17 -12.70 0.82
CA HIS A 121 18.58 -12.38 0.58
C HIS A 121 18.80 -11.02 -0.11
N GLU A 122 17.80 -10.46 -0.79
CA GLU A 122 17.90 -9.13 -1.42
C GLU A 122 17.83 -8.00 -0.39
N LEU A 123 17.43 -8.30 0.86
CA LEU A 123 17.19 -7.34 1.93
C LEU A 123 18.27 -7.37 3.02
N ASP A 124 19.20 -8.34 2.95
CA ASP A 124 20.23 -8.56 3.97
C ASP A 124 21.22 -7.37 4.03
N ASP A 125 21.61 -6.84 2.87
CA ASP A 125 22.60 -5.74 2.77
C ASP A 125 22.00 -4.35 2.95
N MET A 126 20.67 -4.23 3.09
CA MET A 126 20.04 -2.93 3.33
C MET A 126 20.50 -2.34 4.66
N PRO A 127 20.95 -1.06 4.69
CA PRO A 127 21.34 -0.41 5.93
C PRO A 127 20.13 -0.19 6.85
N SER A 128 20.34 -0.26 8.16
CA SER A 128 19.32 0.12 9.14
C SER A 128 19.22 1.65 9.29
N PRO A 129 18.05 2.20 9.64
CA PRO A 129 16.75 1.51 9.73
C PRO A 129 16.25 1.08 8.34
N ARG A 130 15.64 -0.11 8.23
CA ARG A 130 15.02 -0.57 6.99
C ARG A 130 13.52 -0.26 7.02
N GLY A 131 13.00 0.21 5.88
CA GLY A 131 11.59 0.43 5.67
C GLY A 131 11.02 -0.48 4.60
N PHE A 132 9.78 -0.91 4.79
CA PHE A 132 9.10 -1.78 3.84
C PHE A 132 7.63 -1.35 3.71
N LYS A 133 7.07 -1.46 2.50
CA LYS A 133 5.62 -1.54 2.32
C LYS A 133 5.22 -2.98 2.03
N THR A 134 4.05 -3.39 2.54
CA THR A 134 3.44 -4.69 2.23
C THR A 134 1.93 -4.55 2.06
N HIS A 135 1.38 -5.35 1.17
CA HIS A 135 -0.05 -5.55 0.97
C HIS A 135 -0.52 -6.93 1.43
N LEU A 136 0.37 -7.73 2.03
CA LEU A 136 0.00 -9.05 2.53
C LEU A 136 -0.88 -8.94 3.78
N PRO A 137 -1.91 -9.81 3.91
CA PRO A 137 -2.71 -9.89 5.13
C PRO A 137 -1.87 -10.38 6.31
N TYR A 138 -2.32 -10.09 7.53
CA TYR A 138 -1.57 -10.33 8.77
C TYR A 138 -0.94 -11.74 8.88
N HIS A 139 -1.68 -12.79 8.51
CA HIS A 139 -1.21 -14.18 8.62
C HIS A 139 -0.05 -14.54 7.65
N LEU A 140 0.12 -13.76 6.58
CA LEU A 140 1.18 -13.86 5.59
C LEU A 140 2.28 -12.79 5.77
N CYS A 141 2.31 -12.10 6.91
CA CYS A 141 3.25 -11.01 7.15
C CYS A 141 4.71 -11.47 6.95
N PRO A 142 5.54 -10.69 6.20
CA PRO A 142 6.97 -10.95 6.11
C PRO A 142 7.65 -10.95 7.48
N GLY A 143 8.58 -11.89 7.68
CA GLY A 143 9.25 -12.11 8.96
C GLY A 143 8.41 -12.82 10.03
N GLY A 144 7.25 -13.36 9.67
CA GLY A 144 6.45 -14.21 10.55
C GLY A 144 5.35 -13.46 11.28
N ASP A 145 4.97 -13.94 12.47
CA ASP A 145 3.89 -13.35 13.27
C ASP A 145 4.36 -12.05 13.94
N PRO A 146 3.70 -10.89 13.69
CA PRO A 146 4.02 -9.63 14.37
C PRO A 146 4.08 -9.70 15.90
N ARG A 147 3.38 -10.65 16.54
CA ARG A 147 3.47 -10.89 18.01
C ARG A 147 4.86 -11.30 18.49
N GLN A 148 5.66 -11.90 17.59
CA GLN A 148 7.01 -12.40 17.87
C GLN A 148 8.07 -11.54 17.17
N SER A 149 7.66 -10.45 16.52
CA SER A 149 8.53 -9.63 15.69
C SER A 149 9.20 -8.51 16.48
N PRO A 150 10.49 -8.24 16.24
CA PRO A 150 11.16 -7.05 16.78
C PRO A 150 10.81 -5.77 16.00
N ALA A 151 10.19 -5.88 14.82
CA ALA A 151 9.88 -4.75 13.94
C ALA A 151 8.63 -4.00 14.39
N LYS A 152 8.48 -2.76 13.91
CA LYS A 152 7.27 -1.94 14.08
C LYS A 152 6.40 -1.99 12.82
N TYR A 153 5.09 -2.06 13.01
CA TYR A 153 4.10 -2.14 11.95
C TYR A 153 3.12 -0.95 12.04
N ILE A 154 3.03 -0.16 10.99
CA ILE A 154 2.01 0.86 10.82
C ILE A 154 0.98 0.27 9.85
N TYR A 155 -0.18 -0.13 10.38
CA TYR A 155 -1.28 -0.58 9.57
C TYR A 155 -2.24 0.57 9.26
N VAL A 156 -2.48 0.82 7.97
CA VAL A 156 -3.43 1.85 7.53
C VAL A 156 -4.63 1.19 6.88
N TYR A 157 -5.80 1.40 7.49
CA TYR A 157 -7.08 1.09 6.87
C TYR A 157 -7.73 2.37 6.32
N ARG A 158 -8.74 2.19 5.49
CA ARG A 158 -9.56 3.26 4.93
C ARG A 158 -10.99 2.75 4.88
N ASN A 159 -12.00 3.62 4.88
CA ASN A 159 -13.36 3.15 4.72
C ASN A 159 -13.49 2.26 3.46
N PRO A 160 -14.20 1.11 3.56
CA PRO A 160 -14.17 0.09 2.50
C PRO A 160 -14.78 0.59 1.19
N LYS A 161 -15.79 1.48 1.24
CA LYS A 161 -16.46 2.03 0.06
C LYS A 161 -15.50 2.87 -0.79
N ASP A 162 -14.78 3.82 -0.20
CA ASP A 162 -13.76 4.61 -0.93
C ASP A 162 -12.58 3.74 -1.38
N THR A 163 -12.25 2.72 -0.60
CA THR A 163 -11.19 1.78 -0.95
C THR A 163 -11.55 0.99 -2.20
N MET A 164 -12.77 0.47 -2.29
CA MET A 164 -13.30 -0.25 -3.46
C MET A 164 -13.31 0.62 -4.71
N VAL A 165 -13.79 1.87 -4.64
CA VAL A 165 -13.75 2.81 -5.78
C VAL A 165 -12.31 3.13 -6.20
N SER A 166 -11.43 3.38 -5.23
CA SER A 166 -10.03 3.63 -5.54
C SER A 166 -9.32 2.39 -6.11
N ASN A 167 -9.72 1.20 -5.70
CA ASN A 167 -9.18 -0.06 -6.20
C ASN A 167 -9.68 -0.35 -7.61
N TYR A 168 -10.96 -0.13 -7.89
CA TYR A 168 -11.50 -0.20 -9.25
C TYR A 168 -10.72 0.66 -10.23
N HIS A 169 -10.59 1.97 -9.95
CA HIS A 169 -9.82 2.86 -10.82
C HIS A 169 -8.33 2.52 -10.93
N PHE A 170 -7.77 1.80 -9.95
CA PHE A 170 -6.40 1.29 -10.04
C PHE A 170 -6.33 0.01 -10.86
N SER A 171 -7.27 -0.90 -10.68
CA SER A 171 -7.30 -2.24 -11.26
C SER A 171 -7.73 -2.23 -12.72
N VAL A 172 -8.67 -1.37 -13.15
CA VAL A 172 -9.06 -1.24 -14.57
C VAL A 172 -7.92 -0.87 -15.53
N LYS A 173 -6.76 -0.49 -14.98
CA LYS A 173 -5.51 -0.27 -15.71
C LYS A 173 -4.86 -1.59 -16.16
N PHE A 174 -5.20 -2.69 -15.49
CA PHE A 174 -4.67 -4.04 -15.66
C PHE A 174 -5.77 -5.08 -15.90
N LEU A 175 -6.95 -4.62 -16.31
CA LEU A 175 -8.12 -5.44 -16.60
C LEU A 175 -8.60 -5.13 -18.03
N PRO A 176 -9.51 -5.95 -18.59
CA PRO A 176 -10.17 -5.66 -19.86
C PRO A 176 -10.71 -4.22 -19.93
N GLU A 177 -10.70 -3.66 -21.14
CA GLU A 177 -10.90 -2.22 -21.35
C GLU A 177 -12.25 -1.71 -20.83
N ASP A 178 -13.25 -2.58 -20.85
CA ASP A 178 -14.66 -2.35 -20.60
C ASP A 178 -15.15 -2.89 -19.24
N MET A 179 -14.25 -3.28 -18.32
CA MET A 179 -14.63 -3.88 -17.03
C MET A 179 -15.68 -3.05 -16.27
N PRO A 180 -16.95 -3.51 -16.19
CA PRO A 180 -18.00 -2.74 -15.53
C PRO A 180 -17.80 -2.70 -14.03
N TRP A 181 -18.17 -1.58 -13.40
CA TRP A 181 -18.17 -1.42 -11.94
C TRP A 181 -18.91 -2.57 -11.24
N SER A 182 -20.11 -2.92 -11.71
CA SER A 182 -20.94 -3.97 -11.11
C SER A 182 -20.27 -5.35 -11.08
N ASN A 183 -19.46 -5.69 -12.09
CA ASN A 183 -18.70 -6.93 -12.10
C ASN A 183 -17.51 -6.85 -11.15
N TYR A 184 -16.79 -5.72 -11.15
CA TYR A 184 -15.66 -5.52 -10.25
C TYR A 184 -16.08 -5.46 -8.77
N TYR A 185 -17.24 -4.87 -8.48
CA TYR A 185 -17.85 -4.83 -7.16
C TYR A 185 -18.09 -6.26 -6.62
N LYS A 186 -18.66 -7.16 -7.44
CA LYS A 186 -18.82 -8.57 -7.08
C LYS A 186 -17.48 -9.26 -6.78
N MET A 187 -16.43 -8.96 -7.54
CA MET A 187 -15.08 -9.47 -7.27
C MET A 187 -14.52 -8.95 -5.94
N MET A 188 -14.75 -7.67 -5.62
CA MET A 188 -14.37 -7.12 -4.31
C MET A 188 -15.10 -7.81 -3.16
N LEU A 189 -16.38 -8.18 -3.33
CA LEU A 189 -17.16 -8.91 -2.33
C LEU A 189 -16.66 -10.35 -2.13
N SER A 190 -16.40 -11.08 -3.22
CA SER A 190 -15.90 -12.45 -3.15
C SER A 190 -14.43 -12.54 -2.71
N GLY A 191 -13.68 -11.44 -2.78
CA GLY A 191 -12.24 -11.43 -2.54
C GLY A 191 -11.42 -11.92 -3.74
N ASP A 192 -12.03 -12.02 -4.93
CA ASP A 192 -11.37 -12.36 -6.20
C ASP A 192 -10.58 -11.17 -6.77
N VAL A 193 -9.83 -10.51 -5.90
CA VAL A 193 -8.94 -9.38 -6.20
C VAL A 193 -7.60 -9.63 -5.53
N TYR A 194 -6.56 -8.96 -6.02
CA TYR A 194 -5.24 -9.07 -5.41
C TYR A 194 -5.27 -8.70 -3.92
N PHE A 195 -4.60 -9.53 -3.11
CA PHE A 195 -4.55 -9.45 -1.65
C PHE A 195 -5.85 -9.81 -0.92
N GLY A 196 -6.83 -10.38 -1.65
CA GLY A 196 -7.99 -11.05 -1.08
C GLY A 196 -9.10 -10.11 -0.60
N ASN A 197 -9.91 -10.60 0.33
CA ASN A 197 -11.06 -9.88 0.85
C ASN A 197 -10.65 -8.73 1.79
N ILE A 198 -11.11 -7.51 1.48
CA ILE A 198 -10.77 -6.30 2.24
C ILE A 198 -11.19 -6.35 3.72
N PHE A 199 -12.34 -6.97 4.03
CA PHE A 199 -12.85 -7.05 5.40
C PHE A 199 -12.01 -8.03 6.23
N ASP A 200 -11.65 -9.17 5.65
CA ASP A 200 -10.79 -10.15 6.31
C ASP A 200 -9.37 -9.58 6.50
N HIS A 201 -8.88 -8.80 5.52
CA HIS A 201 -7.61 -8.08 5.63
C HIS A 201 -7.62 -7.05 6.77
N MET A 202 -8.69 -6.23 6.88
CA MET A 202 -8.86 -5.28 7.97
C MET A 202 -8.98 -5.97 9.33
N ARG A 203 -9.85 -6.98 9.43
CA ARG A 203 -10.04 -7.76 10.66
C ARG A 203 -8.73 -8.37 11.13
N GLY A 204 -8.02 -9.03 10.22
CA GLY A 204 -6.76 -9.73 10.51
C GLY A 204 -5.71 -8.83 11.13
N TRP A 205 -5.61 -7.56 10.71
CA TRP A 205 -4.70 -6.60 11.34
C TRP A 205 -5.30 -5.92 12.58
N TYR A 206 -6.59 -5.54 12.53
CA TYR A 206 -7.21 -4.71 13.56
C TYR A 206 -7.37 -5.43 14.91
N ILE A 207 -7.59 -6.75 14.92
CA ILE A 207 -7.66 -7.51 16.17
C ILE A 207 -6.34 -7.49 16.97
N HIS A 208 -5.24 -7.07 16.33
CA HIS A 208 -3.92 -6.93 16.95
C HIS A 208 -3.58 -5.48 17.31
N LYS A 209 -4.56 -4.57 17.34
CA LYS A 209 -4.39 -3.15 17.66
C LYS A 209 -3.73 -2.85 19.01
N ASP A 210 -3.78 -3.80 19.94
CA ASP A 210 -3.25 -3.65 21.29
C ASP A 210 -1.80 -4.18 21.42
N LEU A 211 -1.20 -4.69 20.33
CA LEU A 211 0.22 -5.05 20.31
C LEU A 211 1.10 -3.79 20.36
N PRO A 212 2.15 -3.76 21.20
CA PRO A 212 2.97 -2.56 21.39
C PRO A 212 3.78 -2.17 20.15
N ASN A 213 3.99 -3.10 19.22
CA ASN A 213 4.70 -2.90 17.96
C ASN A 213 3.75 -2.75 16.75
N VAL A 214 2.44 -2.59 16.98
CA VAL A 214 1.45 -2.34 15.92
C VAL A 214 0.73 -1.02 16.18
N LEU A 215 0.84 -0.10 15.22
CA LEU A 215 0.09 1.15 15.19
C LEU A 215 -1.01 1.06 14.13
N ILE A 216 -2.27 1.06 14.58
CA ILE A 216 -3.43 1.14 13.69
C ILE A 216 -3.83 2.61 13.49
N ILE A 217 -3.89 3.05 12.24
CA ILE A 217 -4.42 4.36 11.85
C ILE A 217 -5.39 4.20 10.67
N SER A 218 -6.24 5.19 10.47
CA SER A 218 -7.11 5.28 9.30
C SER A 218 -6.70 6.40 8.38
N TYR A 219 -6.95 6.24 7.09
CA TYR A 219 -6.80 7.28 6.09
C TYR A 219 -7.58 8.55 6.47
N GLU A 220 -8.79 8.36 7.03
CA GLU A 220 -9.68 9.44 7.42
C GLU A 220 -9.14 10.26 8.60
N MET A 221 -8.63 9.61 9.64
CA MET A 221 -7.99 10.31 10.75
C MET A 221 -6.73 11.05 10.28
N LEU A 222 -5.93 10.42 9.41
CA LEU A 222 -4.76 11.07 8.82
C LEU A 222 -5.16 12.27 7.95
N LYS A 223 -6.34 12.28 7.33
CA LYS A 223 -6.86 13.38 6.53
C LYS A 223 -7.46 14.51 7.34
N LYS A 224 -8.22 14.20 8.39
CA LYS A 224 -8.90 15.19 9.24
C LYS A 224 -7.97 15.84 10.26
N ASP A 225 -6.97 15.11 10.74
CA ASP A 225 -6.02 15.58 11.74
C ASP A 225 -4.59 15.12 11.41
N SER A 226 -4.08 15.58 10.26
CA SER A 226 -2.76 15.16 9.75
C SER A 226 -1.63 15.46 10.73
N PHE A 227 -1.65 16.64 11.38
CA PHE A 227 -0.59 17.06 12.29
C PHE A 227 -0.45 16.09 13.46
N ASN A 228 -1.54 15.82 14.19
CA ASN A 228 -1.48 14.94 15.35
C ASN A 228 -1.25 13.49 14.95
N MET A 229 -1.76 13.06 13.79
CA MET A 229 -1.49 11.71 13.30
C MET A 229 -0.02 11.50 12.92
N ILE A 230 0.61 12.47 12.26
CA ILE A 230 2.05 12.44 11.96
C ILE A 230 2.87 12.44 13.25
N LYS A 231 2.49 13.26 14.24
CA LYS A 231 3.11 13.23 15.58
C LYS A 231 3.02 11.86 16.23
N LYS A 232 1.83 11.24 16.21
CA LYS A 232 1.59 9.88 16.73
C LYS A 232 2.46 8.83 16.02
N ILE A 233 2.60 8.91 14.69
CA ILE A 233 3.49 8.04 13.93
C ILE A 233 4.95 8.27 14.35
N SER A 234 5.38 9.53 14.48
CA SER A 234 6.73 9.89 14.91
C SER A 234 7.06 9.30 16.28
N ASP A 235 6.17 9.49 17.26
CA ASP A 235 6.32 8.97 18.62
C ASP A 235 6.37 7.43 18.63
N PHE A 236 5.47 6.77 17.89
CA PHE A 236 5.47 5.31 17.74
C PHE A 236 6.78 4.79 17.15
N LEU A 237 7.34 5.49 16.17
CA LEU A 237 8.63 5.15 15.58
C LEU A 237 9.82 5.45 16.51
N GLY A 238 9.63 6.21 17.58
CA GLY A 238 10.66 6.60 18.54
C GLY A 238 11.38 7.91 18.19
N TYR A 239 10.77 8.74 17.34
CA TYR A 239 11.29 10.05 16.94
C TYR A 239 10.49 11.15 17.63
N GLN A 240 11.12 11.86 18.57
CA GLN A 240 10.50 13.01 19.26
C GLN A 240 10.76 14.30 18.48
N LEU A 241 10.13 14.42 17.31
CA LEU A 241 10.28 15.61 16.47
C LEU A 241 9.55 16.81 17.09
N GLN A 242 10.12 18.00 16.89
CA GLN A 242 9.51 19.25 17.33
C GLN A 242 8.28 19.60 16.49
N ASP A 243 7.35 20.36 17.07
CA ASP A 243 6.07 20.68 16.44
C ASP A 243 6.23 21.45 15.11
N ASP A 244 7.29 22.25 14.96
CA ASP A 244 7.62 22.93 13.70
C ASP A 244 8.02 21.93 12.60
N VAL A 245 8.83 20.92 12.93
CA VAL A 245 9.18 19.84 12.01
C VAL A 245 7.93 19.04 11.61
N ILE A 246 7.06 18.69 12.57
CA ILE A 246 5.79 18.00 12.29
C ILE A 246 4.88 18.85 11.37
N ALA A 247 4.83 20.18 11.60
CA ALA A 247 4.07 21.09 10.76
C ALA A 247 4.62 21.11 9.32
N ASP A 248 5.94 21.08 9.14
CA ASP A 248 6.55 21.04 7.82
C ASP A 248 6.33 19.70 7.11
N ILE A 249 6.42 18.58 7.81
CA ILE A 249 6.05 17.26 7.27
C ILE A 249 4.57 17.26 6.85
N THR A 250 3.68 17.85 7.65
CA THR A 250 2.25 17.97 7.33
C THR A 250 2.03 18.73 6.02
N LYS A 251 2.74 19.84 5.80
CA LYS A 251 2.67 20.59 4.53
C LYS A 251 3.20 19.76 3.36
N LEU A 252 4.38 19.16 3.51
CA LEU A 252 5.05 18.37 2.46
C LEU A 252 4.26 17.13 2.04
N THR A 253 3.50 16.56 2.97
CA THR A 253 2.67 15.36 2.75
C THR A 253 1.22 15.68 2.40
N SER A 254 0.87 16.97 2.21
CA SER A 254 -0.44 17.33 1.69
C SER A 254 -0.66 16.77 0.28
N PHE A 255 -1.91 16.47 -0.07
CA PHE A 255 -2.25 15.87 -1.36
C PHE A 255 -1.69 16.68 -2.55
N GLU A 256 -1.84 18.00 -2.53
CA GLU A 256 -1.34 18.87 -3.61
C GLU A 256 0.19 18.86 -3.72
N LYS A 257 0.90 18.89 -2.58
CA LYS A 257 2.36 18.82 -2.58
C LYS A 257 2.85 17.47 -3.07
N MET A 258 2.27 16.38 -2.58
CA MET A 258 2.63 15.04 -3.05
C MET A 258 2.31 14.86 -4.52
N ARG A 259 1.14 15.31 -5.01
CA ARG A 259 0.73 15.21 -6.41
C ARG A 259 1.72 15.88 -7.36
N GLY A 260 2.30 17.01 -6.98
CA GLY A 260 3.34 17.71 -7.74
C GLY A 260 4.77 17.17 -7.56
N ASN A 261 4.99 16.21 -6.65
CA ASN A 261 6.33 15.68 -6.34
C ASN A 261 6.56 14.32 -7.01
N GLU A 262 7.44 14.27 -8.02
CA GLU A 262 7.77 13.04 -8.77
C GLU A 262 8.35 11.91 -7.90
N LEU A 263 8.96 12.26 -6.75
CA LEU A 263 9.49 11.30 -5.77
C LEU A 263 8.38 10.68 -4.89
N ALA A 264 7.16 11.22 -4.92
CA ALA A 264 6.08 10.83 -4.01
C ALA A 264 4.74 10.54 -4.72
N ASN A 265 4.55 10.95 -5.98
CA ASN A 265 3.29 10.75 -6.71
C ASN A 265 3.25 9.48 -7.56
N ASN A 266 4.36 8.76 -7.72
CA ASN A 266 4.48 7.65 -8.66
C ASN A 266 4.00 7.99 -10.10
N SER A 267 4.27 9.22 -10.57
CA SER A 267 3.88 9.71 -11.90
C SER A 267 4.46 8.90 -13.05
N TRP A 268 5.56 8.18 -12.81
CA TRP A 268 6.13 7.23 -13.77
C TRP A 268 5.11 6.18 -14.21
N MET A 269 4.18 5.79 -13.33
CA MET A 269 3.11 4.87 -13.69
C MET A 269 2.09 5.52 -14.62
N ASP A 270 1.99 6.85 -14.69
CA ASP A 270 1.03 7.57 -15.55
C ASP A 270 1.32 7.36 -17.04
N LYS A 271 2.58 7.06 -17.41
CA LYS A 271 3.00 6.73 -18.78
C LYS A 271 2.37 5.44 -19.33
N TYR A 272 1.82 4.60 -18.46
CA TYR A 272 1.22 3.31 -18.79
C TYR A 272 -0.30 3.32 -18.59
N ARG A 273 -0.94 4.48 -18.71
CA ARG A 273 -2.35 4.68 -18.35
C ARG A 273 -3.16 5.25 -19.49
N ARG A 274 -4.47 5.04 -19.36
CA ARG A 274 -5.47 5.82 -20.09
C ARG A 274 -5.41 7.28 -19.63
N GLU A 275 -5.64 8.20 -20.55
CA GLU A 275 -5.72 9.65 -20.26
C GLU A 275 -6.69 9.93 -19.11
N GLY A 276 -6.31 10.83 -18.20
CA GLY A 276 -7.13 11.24 -17.05
C GLY A 276 -7.04 10.37 -15.79
N ALA A 277 -6.33 9.24 -15.81
CA ALA A 277 -6.27 8.28 -14.68
C ALA A 277 -5.00 8.39 -13.80
N GLY A 278 -4.63 9.59 -13.36
CA GLY A 278 -3.46 9.88 -12.50
C GLY A 278 -3.40 9.08 -11.17
N PHE A 279 -2.21 8.89 -10.60
CA PHE A 279 -2.04 7.95 -9.45
C PHE A 279 -2.67 8.57 -8.21
N MET A 280 -2.34 9.84 -8.05
CA MET A 280 -2.96 10.79 -7.14
C MET A 280 -4.26 11.28 -7.76
N ARG A 281 -5.31 10.45 -7.65
CA ARG A 281 -6.60 10.64 -8.35
C ARG A 281 -7.43 11.79 -7.78
N LYS A 282 -7.86 11.67 -6.51
CA LYS A 282 -8.66 12.69 -5.81
C LYS A 282 -8.21 12.98 -4.38
N GLY A 283 -7.80 11.95 -3.63
CA GLY A 283 -7.29 12.15 -2.26
C GLY A 283 -8.31 12.75 -1.27
N VAL A 284 -9.58 12.37 -1.42
CA VAL A 284 -10.73 12.82 -0.62
C VAL A 284 -11.44 11.64 0.05
N ILE A 285 -12.23 11.94 1.09
CA ILE A 285 -13.19 11.02 1.71
C ILE A 285 -14.55 11.23 1.04
N GLY A 286 -15.29 10.15 0.80
CA GLY A 286 -16.66 10.22 0.28
C GLY A 286 -16.81 10.13 -1.23
N ASP A 287 -15.72 9.85 -1.96
CA ASP A 287 -15.80 9.69 -3.42
C ASP A 287 -16.50 8.40 -3.86
N TRP A 288 -16.69 7.46 -2.94
CA TRP A 288 -17.45 6.24 -3.18
C TRP A 288 -18.84 6.48 -3.78
N LYS A 289 -19.47 7.61 -3.43
CA LYS A 289 -20.76 8.07 -3.99
C LYS A 289 -20.76 8.26 -5.51
N SER A 290 -19.59 8.30 -6.16
CA SER A 290 -19.50 8.43 -7.62
C SER A 290 -19.76 7.13 -8.39
N LEU A 291 -19.69 5.97 -7.72
CA LEU A 291 -19.88 4.65 -8.36
C LEU A 291 -20.93 3.80 -7.67
N PHE A 292 -21.02 3.85 -6.35
CA PHE A 292 -21.93 3.03 -5.57
C PHE A 292 -23.40 3.38 -5.84
N SER A 293 -24.23 2.35 -6.00
CA SER A 293 -25.69 2.50 -5.82
C SER A 293 -26.06 2.58 -4.34
N GLU A 294 -27.30 2.95 -4.04
CA GLU A 294 -27.81 2.95 -2.67
C GLU A 294 -27.86 1.53 -2.10
N GLU A 295 -28.26 0.55 -2.92
CA GLU A 295 -28.30 -0.86 -2.55
C GLU A 295 -26.90 -1.42 -2.26
N GLU A 296 -25.90 -1.13 -3.10
CA GLU A 296 -24.51 -1.52 -2.85
C GLU A 296 -23.98 -0.87 -1.56
N SER A 297 -24.37 0.38 -1.29
CA SER A 297 -23.99 1.07 -0.05
C SER A 297 -24.56 0.37 1.19
N ILE A 298 -25.84 -0.01 1.16
CA ILE A 298 -26.52 -0.73 2.26
C ILE A 298 -25.89 -2.11 2.45
N GLU A 299 -25.63 -2.86 1.38
CA GLU A 299 -25.01 -4.19 1.44
C GLU A 299 -23.64 -4.12 2.14
N ILE A 300 -22.80 -3.13 1.81
CA ILE A 300 -21.52 -2.95 2.49
C ILE A 300 -21.69 -2.61 3.97
N ASP A 301 -22.70 -1.80 4.34
CA ASP A 301 -22.96 -1.49 5.74
C ASP A 301 -23.39 -2.74 6.55
N GLU A 302 -24.17 -3.63 5.93
CA GLU A 302 -24.53 -4.93 6.49
C GLU A 302 -23.31 -5.84 6.67
N ILE A 303 -22.44 -5.94 5.65
CA ILE A 303 -21.21 -6.74 5.73
C ILE A 303 -20.27 -6.20 6.82
N ILE A 304 -20.11 -4.89 6.95
CA ILE A 304 -19.32 -4.28 8.03
C ILE A 304 -19.90 -4.66 9.39
N LYS A 305 -21.21 -4.56 9.54
CA LYS A 305 -21.90 -4.92 10.78
C LYS A 305 -21.68 -6.38 11.13
N GLU A 306 -21.78 -7.29 10.16
CA GLU A 306 -21.56 -8.72 10.36
C GLU A 306 -20.09 -9.04 10.69
N LYS A 307 -19.14 -8.50 9.92
CA LYS A 307 -17.75 -8.94 9.95
C LYS A 307 -16.84 -8.16 10.92
N LEU A 308 -17.19 -6.93 11.30
CA LEU A 308 -16.25 -6.00 11.95
C LEU A 308 -16.81 -5.32 13.20
N SER A 309 -18.12 -5.41 13.48
CA SER A 309 -18.70 -4.73 14.65
C SER A 309 -18.26 -5.33 15.99
N ASP A 310 -18.03 -6.65 16.04
CA ASP A 310 -17.60 -7.38 17.22
C ASP A 310 -16.17 -7.00 17.68
N ILE A 311 -15.34 -6.53 16.76
CA ILE A 311 -13.97 -6.06 17.05
C ILE A 311 -13.91 -4.55 17.29
N GLY A 312 -15.04 -3.85 17.23
CA GLY A 312 -15.13 -2.41 17.48
C GLY A 312 -14.51 -1.53 16.39
N LEU A 313 -14.30 -2.05 15.17
CA LEU A 313 -13.77 -1.27 14.06
C LEU A 313 -14.90 -0.39 13.47
N VAL A 314 -14.70 0.93 13.53
CA VAL A 314 -15.63 1.94 13.01
C VAL A 314 -14.98 2.70 11.87
N PHE A 315 -15.79 3.09 10.89
CA PHE A 315 -15.38 3.86 9.72
C PHE A 315 -16.00 5.25 9.72
N ASP A 316 -15.22 6.20 9.23
CA ASP A 316 -15.64 7.57 9.00
C ASP A 316 -15.87 7.75 7.49
N TYR A 317 -17.02 8.30 7.11
CA TYR A 317 -17.41 8.55 5.72
C TYR A 317 -17.60 10.03 5.43
N ASP A 318 -17.44 10.89 6.44
CA ASP A 318 -17.63 12.32 6.31
C ASP A 318 -16.36 12.98 5.76
N PRO A 319 -16.48 13.95 4.84
CA PRO A 319 -15.35 14.68 4.26
C PRO A 319 -14.41 15.37 5.26
#